data_AF-A0ABD4PKC3-F1
#
_entry.id   AF-A0ABD4PKC3-F1
#
_cell.length_a   1.000
_cell.length_b   1.000
_cell.length_c   1.000
_cell.angle_alpha   90.00
_cell.angle_beta   90.00
_cell.angle_gamma   90.00
#
_symmetry.space_group_name_H-M   'P 1'
#
loop_
_entity.id
_entity.type
_entity.pdbx_description
1 polymer ?
#
loop_
_entity_poly.entity_id
_entity_poly.type
_entity_poly.pdbx_seq_one_letter_code
_entity_poly.pdbx_strand_id
1 'polypeptide(L)'
;TGTPPARLLAMSGKNVLHADSMKHQNDGIALTPEDFGRLPAMLARPKAVLWDKRHNNLMYIVENQDGSVQIAVNAPYSLKRQPDKLDVIVNAYRVINMDKLKSDIRGGMLEVLEGDID
;
A
#
# COMPACT_ATOMS: atom_id res chain seq x y z
N THR A 1 30.40 1.34 0.29
CA THR A 1 29.20 0.87 -0.44
C THR A 1 28.10 0.69 0.59
N GLY A 2 27.08 1.55 0.57
CA GLY A 2 26.01 1.50 1.57
C GLY A 2 24.99 0.46 1.15
N THR A 3 24.82 -0.60 1.94
CA THR A 3 23.66 -1.48 1.83
C THR A 3 22.41 -0.60 1.88
N PRO A 4 21.43 -0.76 0.97
CA PRO A 4 20.16 -0.05 1.08
C PRO A 4 19.61 -0.27 2.50
N PRO A 5 19.16 0.79 3.20
CA PRO A 5 18.64 0.63 4.55
C PRO A 5 17.47 -0.36 4.50
N ALA A 6 17.53 -1.39 5.35
CA ALA A 6 16.41 -2.30 5.53
C ALA A 6 15.20 -1.50 6.00
N ARG A 7 14.13 -1.48 5.20
CA ARG A 7 12.86 -0.86 5.60
C ARG A 7 11.97 -1.92 6.24
N LEU A 8 11.50 -1.64 7.45
CA LEU A 8 10.57 -2.50 8.16
C LEU A 8 9.15 -1.97 7.97
N LEU A 9 8.33 -2.77 7.29
CA LEU A 9 6.89 -2.54 7.19
C LEU A 9 6.17 -3.29 8.31
N ALA A 10 5.48 -2.57 9.18
CA ALA A 10 4.76 -3.14 10.31
C ALA A 10 3.23 -3.08 10.09
N MET A 11 2.54 -4.17 10.43
CA MET A 11 1.08 -4.27 10.45
C MET A 11 0.62 -4.63 11.86
N SER A 12 -0.30 -3.85 12.43
CA SER A 12 -0.95 -4.16 13.71
C SER A 12 -2.45 -4.33 13.52
N GLY A 13 -3.11 -5.10 14.38
CA GLY A 13 -4.56 -5.32 14.31
C GLY A 13 -5.39 -4.02 14.34
N LYS A 14 -4.89 -2.97 14.99
CA LYS A 14 -5.53 -1.64 14.99
C LYS A 14 -5.51 -0.96 13.61
N ASN A 15 -4.48 -1.23 12.82
CA ASN A 15 -4.35 -0.64 11.48
C ASN A 15 -5.15 -1.43 10.44
N VAL A 16 -5.26 -2.75 10.63
CA VAL A 16 -6.18 -3.62 9.88
C VAL A 16 -7.62 -3.12 10.00
N LEU A 17 -8.04 -2.70 11.20
CA LEU A 17 -9.36 -2.10 11.44
C LEU A 17 -9.61 -0.77 10.71
N HIS A 18 -8.56 -0.02 10.34
CA HIS A 18 -8.71 1.19 9.52
C HIS A 18 -8.77 0.89 8.02
N ALA A 19 -8.04 -0.13 7.56
CA ALA A 19 -8.17 -0.64 6.19
C ALA A 19 -9.57 -1.24 5.94
N ASP A 20 -10.21 -1.81 6.96
CA ASP A 20 -11.60 -2.30 6.93
C ASP A 20 -12.64 -1.23 7.36
N SER A 21 -12.43 0.04 7.01
CA SER A 21 -13.38 1.10 7.37
C SER A 21 -14.73 0.95 6.66
N MET A 22 -15.83 1.37 7.31
CA MET A 22 -17.16 1.44 6.68
C MET A 22 -17.17 2.22 5.35
N LYS A 23 -16.27 3.18 5.19
CA LYS A 23 -16.10 3.92 3.94
C LYS A 23 -15.69 2.97 2.80
N HIS A 24 -14.68 2.13 3.01
CA HIS A 24 -14.24 1.19 1.98
C HIS A 24 -15.28 0.12 1.69
N GLN A 25 -16.06 -0.28 2.69
CA GLN A 25 -17.16 -1.23 2.51
C GLN A 25 -18.26 -0.60 1.63
N ASN A 26 -18.64 0.66 1.91
CA ASN A 26 -19.63 1.40 1.11
C ASN A 26 -19.16 1.67 -0.33
N ASP A 27 -17.86 1.93 -0.50
CA ASP A 27 -17.24 2.18 -1.81
C ASP A 27 -16.94 0.87 -2.58
N GLY A 28 -17.19 -0.31 -1.98
CA GLY A 28 -16.93 -1.62 -2.58
C GLY A 28 -15.43 -1.96 -2.76
N ILE A 29 -14.55 -1.25 -2.05
CA ILE A 29 -13.08 -1.39 -2.13
C ILE A 29 -12.45 -2.07 -0.92
N ALA A 30 -13.26 -2.50 0.05
CA ALA A 30 -12.78 -3.17 1.24
C ALA A 30 -12.05 -4.47 0.91
N LEU A 31 -11.01 -4.76 1.69
CA LEU A 31 -10.34 -6.05 1.68
C LEU A 31 -11.24 -7.11 2.31
N THR A 32 -11.25 -8.30 1.73
CA THR A 32 -11.86 -9.47 2.37
C THR A 32 -10.97 -9.99 3.51
N PRO A 33 -11.52 -10.78 4.45
CA PRO A 33 -10.71 -11.44 5.48
C PRO A 33 -9.56 -12.30 4.92
N GLU A 34 -9.78 -12.93 3.75
CA GLU A 34 -8.75 -13.70 3.06
C GLU A 34 -7.62 -12.79 2.55
N ASP A 35 -7.98 -11.64 1.96
CA ASP A 35 -7.01 -10.65 1.50
C ASP A 35 -6.09 -10.20 2.65
N PHE A 36 -6.66 -9.94 3.83
CA PHE A 36 -5.88 -9.56 5.02
C PHE A 36 -4.90 -10.65 5.47
N GLY A 37 -5.28 -11.92 5.40
CA GLY A 37 -4.41 -13.04 5.77
C GLY A 37 -3.20 -13.18 4.83
N ARG A 38 -3.34 -12.74 3.57
CA ARG A 38 -2.30 -12.87 2.53
C ARG A 38 -1.46 -11.62 2.35
N LEU A 39 -1.95 -10.47 2.82
CA LEU A 39 -1.32 -9.17 2.66
C LEU A 39 0.18 -9.16 3.04
N PRO A 40 0.65 -9.77 4.14
CA PRO A 40 2.09 -9.81 4.45
C PRO A 40 2.93 -10.51 3.37
N ALA A 41 2.46 -11.64 2.83
CA ALA A 41 3.17 -12.38 1.79
C ALA A 41 3.16 -11.65 0.45
N MET A 42 2.08 -10.93 0.15
CA MET A 42 1.95 -10.11 -1.07
C MET A 42 2.87 -8.88 -1.01
N LEU A 43 3.00 -8.25 0.15
CA LEU A 43 3.88 -7.08 0.33
C LEU A 43 5.36 -7.42 0.34
N ALA A 44 5.71 -8.68 0.62
CA ALA A 44 7.09 -9.15 0.48
C ALA A 44 7.54 -9.19 -0.98
N ARG A 45 6.60 -9.28 -1.94
CA ARG A 45 6.86 -9.32 -3.38
C ARG A 45 5.78 -8.55 -4.14
N PRO A 46 5.78 -7.21 -4.05
CA PRO A 46 4.81 -6.39 -4.76
C PRO A 46 5.06 -6.45 -6.28
N LYS A 47 4.02 -6.21 -7.06
CA LYS A 47 4.13 -6.04 -8.51
C LYS A 47 4.86 -4.74 -8.86
N ALA A 48 4.56 -3.69 -8.10
CA ALA A 48 5.22 -2.40 -8.23
C ALA A 48 5.18 -1.62 -6.91
N VAL A 49 6.11 -0.68 -6.77
CA VAL A 49 6.14 0.29 -5.69
C VAL A 49 6.10 1.69 -6.29
N LEU A 50 5.12 2.48 -5.88
CA LEU A 50 4.93 3.86 -6.33
C LEU A 50 5.17 4.84 -5.20
N TRP A 51 5.61 6.05 -5.52
CA TRP A 51 5.64 7.21 -4.63
C TRP A 51 4.51 8.18 -4.99
N ASP A 52 3.59 8.42 -4.07
CA ASP A 52 2.58 9.47 -4.21
C ASP A 52 3.09 10.78 -3.64
N LYS A 53 3.38 11.71 -4.57
CA LYS A 53 3.95 13.03 -4.26
C LYS A 53 2.98 13.94 -3.53
N ARG A 54 1.67 13.66 -3.59
CA ARG A 54 0.64 14.47 -2.93
C ARG A 54 0.62 14.24 -1.43
N HIS A 55 0.77 12.99 -1.01
CA HIS A 55 0.65 12.60 0.39
C HIS A 55 1.97 12.14 1.02
N ASN A 56 3.06 12.10 0.23
CA ASN A 56 4.40 11.68 0.65
C ASN A 56 4.43 10.28 1.27
N ASN A 57 3.90 9.33 0.51
CA ASN A 57 3.76 7.93 0.88
C ASN A 57 4.12 7.00 -0.29
N LEU A 58 4.63 5.83 0.09
CA LEU A 58 4.74 4.65 -0.76
C LEU A 58 3.38 3.96 -0.89
N MET A 59 3.13 3.50 -2.11
CA MET A 59 2.01 2.68 -2.48
C MET A 59 2.56 1.36 -3.03
N TYR A 60 2.22 0.26 -2.37
CA TYR A 60 2.58 -1.07 -2.83
C TYR A 60 1.43 -1.63 -3.65
N ILE A 61 1.71 -1.88 -4.92
CA ILE A 61 0.76 -2.48 -5.86
C ILE A 61 0.95 -3.99 -5.76
N VAL A 62 -0.07 -4.68 -5.27
CA VAL A 62 -0.06 -6.15 -5.16
C VAL A 62 -1.21 -6.71 -5.99
N GLU A 63 -0.98 -7.88 -6.59
CA GLU A 63 -1.97 -8.54 -7.45
C GLU A 63 -2.55 -9.75 -6.72
N ASN A 64 -3.88 -9.80 -6.64
CA ASN A 64 -4.60 -10.95 -6.11
C ASN A 64 -4.75 -12.05 -7.15
N GLN A 65 -5.12 -13.25 -6.70
CA GLN A 65 -5.40 -14.39 -7.59
C GLN A 65 -6.57 -14.14 -8.55
N ASP A 66 -7.51 -13.26 -8.18
CA ASP A 66 -8.63 -12.85 -9.04
C ASP A 66 -8.24 -11.72 -10.02
N GLY A 67 -6.97 -11.31 -10.06
CA GLY A 67 -6.46 -10.21 -10.87
C GLY A 67 -6.79 -8.83 -10.31
N SER A 68 -7.47 -8.74 -9.15
CA SER A 68 -7.70 -7.46 -8.50
C SER A 68 -6.38 -6.91 -7.94
N VAL A 69 -6.17 -5.61 -8.13
CA VAL A 69 -4.98 -4.94 -7.60
C VAL A 69 -5.33 -4.37 -6.23
N GLN A 70 -4.46 -4.53 -5.25
CA GLN A 70 -4.59 -3.86 -3.96
C GLN A 70 -3.45 -2.88 -3.77
N ILE A 71 -3.76 -1.76 -3.14
CA ILE A 71 -2.78 -0.76 -2.75
C ILE A 71 -2.63 -0.83 -1.25
N ALA A 72 -1.43 -1.14 -0.74
CA ALA A 72 -1.08 -0.83 0.64
C ALA A 72 -0.38 0.52 0.70
N VAL A 73 -0.89 1.42 1.52
CA VAL A 73 -0.33 2.76 1.72
C VAL A 73 0.44 2.76 3.03
N ASN A 74 1.72 3.13 2.99
CA ASN A 74 2.44 3.45 4.21
C ASN A 74 2.17 4.92 4.60
N ALA A 75 2.26 5.23 5.88
CA ALA A 75 2.55 6.59 6.32
C ALA A 75 3.71 6.50 7.31
N PRO A 76 4.61 7.49 7.35
CA PRO A 76 5.63 7.54 8.38
C PRO A 76 4.94 7.70 9.73
N TYR A 77 4.81 6.59 10.48
CA TYR A 77 4.14 6.62 11.77
C TYR A 77 5.16 6.86 12.87
N SER A 78 4.97 7.94 13.62
CA SER A 78 5.75 8.17 14.84
C SER A 78 5.13 7.31 15.94
N LEU A 79 5.66 6.11 16.16
CA LEU A 79 5.25 5.30 17.31
C LEU A 79 5.79 5.96 18.58
N LYS A 80 4.90 6.29 19.53
CA LYS A 80 5.32 6.76 20.85
C LYS A 80 6.30 5.73 21.45
N ARG A 81 7.49 6.19 21.85
CA ARG A 81 8.59 5.40 22.45
C ARG A 81 9.42 4.54 21.48
N GLN A 82 9.30 4.72 20.16
CA GLN A 82 10.35 4.27 19.23
C GLN A 82 11.06 5.47 18.61
N PRO A 83 12.41 5.53 18.66
CA PRO A 83 13.17 6.62 18.06
C PRO A 83 13.15 6.56 16.53
N ASP A 84 12.97 5.37 15.96
CA ASP A 84 12.93 5.14 14.52
C ASP A 84 11.52 5.25 13.95
N LYS A 85 11.40 5.85 12.76
CA LYS A 85 10.15 5.86 11.99
C LYS A 85 9.96 4.47 11.39
N LEU A 86 8.87 3.80 11.76
CA LEU A 86 8.43 2.59 11.07
C LEU A 86 7.54 2.97 9.90
N ASP A 87 7.73 2.28 8.78
CA ASP A 87 6.73 2.23 7.74
C ASP A 87 5.59 1.36 8.26
N VAL A 88 4.40 1.94 8.38
CA VAL A 88 3.22 1.24 8.88
C VAL A 88 2.18 1.23 7.79
N ILE A 89 1.61 0.07 7.50
CA ILE A 89 0.43 -0.01 6.62
C ILE A 89 -0.70 0.69 7.35
N VAL A 90 -1.14 1.83 6.82
CA VAL A 90 -2.23 2.63 7.40
C VAL A 90 -3.54 2.46 6.64
N ASN A 91 -3.45 2.02 5.38
CA ASN A 91 -4.60 1.75 4.56
C ASN A 91 -4.26 0.65 3.55
N ALA A 92 -5.24 -0.20 3.25
CA ALA A 92 -5.17 -1.07 2.10
C ALA A 92 -6.56 -1.27 1.48
N TYR A 93 -6.65 -1.19 0.15
CA TYR A 93 -7.90 -1.21 -0.59
C TYR A 93 -7.73 -1.80 -1.99
N ARG A 94 -8.82 -2.32 -2.55
CA ARG A 94 -8.89 -2.80 -3.94
C ARG A 94 -8.95 -1.62 -4.92
N VAL A 95 -8.15 -1.68 -5.99
CA VAL A 95 -8.15 -0.72 -7.09
C VAL A 95 -9.29 -1.03 -8.04
N ILE A 96 -10.29 -0.17 -8.07
CA ILE A 96 -11.43 -0.29 -9.00
C ILE A 96 -11.12 0.33 -10.36
N ASN A 97 -10.20 1.30 -10.44
CA ASN A 97 -9.95 2.05 -11.67
C ASN A 97 -8.44 2.17 -11.98
N MET A 98 -7.95 1.25 -12.80
CA MET A 98 -6.57 1.22 -13.25
C MET A 98 -6.22 2.39 -14.19
N ASP A 99 -7.19 2.87 -14.97
CA ASP A 99 -6.97 4.01 -15.88
C ASP A 99 -6.67 5.29 -15.12
N LYS A 100 -7.31 5.51 -13.97
CA LYS A 100 -7.00 6.63 -13.08
C LYS A 100 -5.59 6.51 -12.52
N LEU A 101 -5.18 5.33 -12.07
CA LEU A 101 -3.81 5.10 -11.58
C LEU A 101 -2.78 5.45 -12.67
N LYS A 102 -2.98 4.93 -13.89
CA LYS A 102 -2.12 5.22 -15.05
C LYS A 102 -2.14 6.70 -15.41
N SER A 103 -3.29 7.37 -15.32
CA SER A 103 -3.40 8.81 -15.56
C SER A 103 -2.61 9.61 -14.52
N ASP A 104 -2.68 9.25 -13.24
CA ASP A 104 -1.93 9.90 -12.16
C ASP A 104 -0.41 9.69 -12.32
N ILE A 105 0.02 8.53 -12.83
CA ILE A 105 1.43 8.26 -13.19
C ILE A 105 1.86 9.16 -14.36
N ARG A 106 1.12 9.16 -15.47
CA ARG A 106 1.44 10.02 -16.64
C ARG A 106 1.43 11.51 -16.29
N GLY A 107 0.55 11.92 -15.39
CA GLY A 107 0.46 13.28 -14.87
C GLY A 107 1.56 13.64 -13.86
N GLY A 108 2.45 12.70 -13.51
CA GLY A 108 3.58 12.91 -12.59
C GLY A 108 3.19 13.00 -11.11
N MET A 109 1.94 12.72 -10.76
CA MET A 109 1.46 12.71 -9.37
C MET A 109 1.92 11.45 -8.63
N LEU A 110 2.02 10.35 -9.35
CA LEU A 110 2.61 9.09 -8.90
C LEU A 110 3.90 8.83 -9.66
N GLU A 111 4.93 8.40 -8.95
CA GLU A 111 6.20 8.00 -9.54
C GLU A 111 6.45 6.51 -9.31
N VAL A 112 6.75 5.78 -10.37
CA VAL A 112 7.13 4.36 -10.25
C VAL A 112 8.56 4.29 -9.73
N LEU A 113 8.75 3.67 -8.57
CA LEU A 113 10.07 3.45 -7.98
C LEU A 113 10.62 2.06 -8.32
N GLU A 114 9.75 1.06 -8.41
CA GLU A 114 10.09 -0.34 -8.70
C GLU A 114 8.91 -1.02 -9.42
N GLY A 115 9.21 -1.98 -10.31
CA GLY A 115 8.21 -2.81 -10.99
C GLY A 115 7.54 -2.12 -12.19
N ASP A 116 6.39 -2.66 -12.60
CA ASP A 116 5.62 -2.16 -13.76
C ASP A 116 4.10 -2.17 -13.51
N ILE A 117 3.40 -1.24 -14.17
CA ILE A 117 1.95 -1.05 -14.17
C ILE A 117 1.46 -1.13 -15.63
N ASP A 118 1.41 -2.35 -16.18
CA ASP A 118 0.89 -2.64 -17.52
C ASP A 118 -0.60 -2.37 -17.71
#